data_AF-A0A9J6A1H1-F1
#
_entry.id   AF-A0A9J6A1H1-F1
#
_cell.length_a   1.000
_cell.length_b   1.000
_cell.length_c   1.000
_cell.angle_alpha   90.00
_cell.angle_beta   90.00
_cell.angle_gamma   90.00
#
_symmetry.space_group_name_H-M   'P 1'
#
loop_
_entity.id
_entity.type
_entity.pdbx_description
1 polymer ?
#
loop_
_entity_poly.entity_id
_entity_poly.type
_entity_poly.pdbx_seq_one_letter_code
_entity_poly.pdbx_strand_id
1 'polypeptide(L)'
;MQDCGQPGFTLAERRRFGAILKEGKLVDAYRFLHKDTDMECGFSWSGNPIGKSSIGTDGSDDNITCRYRGKRMRIDYFIVSEKMKDRIISCEMHGRGIELDGFYGSDHCPVSLELSVKDDADTKQG
;
A
#
# COMPACT_ATOMS: atom_id res chain seq x y z
N MET A 1 -12.86 22.95 -3.03
CA MET A 1 -11.59 22.20 -2.99
C MET A 1 -11.93 20.72 -2.84
N GLN A 2 -11.60 19.87 -3.82
CA GLN A 2 -12.05 18.46 -3.83
C GLN A 2 -11.11 17.51 -3.04
N ASP A 3 -9.89 17.95 -2.78
CA ASP A 3 -8.89 17.23 -1.98
C ASP A 3 -8.86 17.77 -0.54
N CYS A 4 -9.95 17.53 0.21
CA CYS A 4 -10.01 17.81 1.64
C CYS A 4 -9.84 16.50 2.42
N GLY A 5 -8.98 16.49 3.45
CA GLY A 5 -8.70 15.33 4.29
C GLY A 5 -7.23 14.92 4.31
N GLN A 6 -6.95 13.66 4.69
CA GLN A 6 -5.60 13.12 4.72
C GLN A 6 -5.09 12.86 3.29
N PRO A 7 -3.96 13.45 2.86
CA PRO A 7 -3.33 13.13 1.58
C PRO A 7 -3.07 11.63 1.44
N GLY A 8 -3.33 11.07 0.26
CA GLY A 8 -3.33 9.62 0.02
C GLY A 8 -4.61 8.89 0.46
N PHE A 9 -5.58 9.60 1.05
CA PHE A 9 -6.90 9.05 1.40
C PHE A 9 -8.06 10.02 1.17
N THR A 10 -7.85 11.11 0.42
CA THR A 10 -8.93 12.05 0.11
C THR A 10 -9.99 11.38 -0.76
N LEU A 11 -11.23 11.90 -0.73
CA LEU A 11 -12.33 11.37 -1.53
C LEU A 11 -12.03 11.42 -3.04
N ALA A 12 -11.38 12.48 -3.50
CA ALA A 12 -11.07 12.65 -4.90
C ALA A 12 -9.96 11.69 -5.38
N GLU A 13 -8.92 11.46 -4.58
CA GLU A 13 -7.90 10.44 -4.87
C GLU A 13 -8.51 9.05 -4.96
N ARG A 14 -9.35 8.67 -3.99
CA ARG A 14 -10.02 7.36 -3.97
C ARG A 14 -10.94 7.17 -5.18
N ARG A 15 -11.67 8.21 -5.59
CA ARG A 15 -12.53 8.17 -6.78
C ARG A 15 -11.73 8.02 -8.06
N ARG A 16 -10.66 8.81 -8.23
CA ARG A 16 -9.77 8.74 -9.41
C ARG A 16 -9.12 7.36 -9.52
N PHE A 17 -8.59 6.84 -8.41
CA PHE A 17 -7.98 5.50 -8.38
C PHE A 17 -9.00 4.41 -8.74
N GLY A 18 -10.20 4.45 -8.16
CA GLY A 18 -11.28 3.53 -8.52
C GLY A 18 -11.72 3.62 -9.98
N ALA A 19 -11.74 4.82 -10.56
CA ALA A 19 -12.05 5.01 -11.97
C ALA A 19 -11.00 4.37 -12.88
N ILE A 20 -9.70 4.58 -12.60
CA ILE A 20 -8.59 3.97 -13.35
C ILE A 20 -8.71 2.44 -13.32
N LEU A 21 -8.96 1.85 -12.15
CA LEU A 21 -9.11 0.40 -12.03
C LEU A 21 -10.30 -0.13 -12.84
N LYS A 22 -11.43 0.56 -12.76
CA LYS A 22 -12.66 0.17 -13.47
C LYS A 22 -12.50 0.28 -14.99
N GLU A 23 -11.98 1.40 -15.48
CA GLU A 23 -11.83 1.67 -16.93
C GLU A 23 -10.76 0.77 -17.55
N GLY A 24 -9.65 0.54 -16.84
CA GLY A 24 -8.56 -0.32 -17.31
C GLY A 24 -8.83 -1.82 -17.19
N LYS A 25 -9.99 -2.23 -16.61
CA LYS A 25 -10.26 -3.63 -16.22
C LYS A 25 -9.09 -4.20 -15.41
N LEU A 26 -8.71 -3.47 -14.39
CA LEU A 26 -7.60 -3.78 -13.51
C LEU A 26 -8.09 -4.22 -12.14
N VAL A 27 -7.31 -5.07 -11.50
CA VAL A 27 -7.60 -5.66 -10.21
C VAL A 27 -6.43 -5.40 -9.27
N ASP A 28 -6.74 -4.92 -8.07
CA ASP A 28 -5.79 -4.85 -6.96
C ASP A 28 -5.53 -6.27 -6.43
N ALA A 29 -4.32 -6.80 -6.68
CA ALA A 29 -3.99 -8.19 -6.38
C ALA A 29 -4.09 -8.50 -4.88
N TYR A 30 -3.70 -7.57 -4.02
CA TYR A 30 -3.78 -7.75 -2.57
C TYR A 30 -5.24 -7.85 -2.12
N ARG A 31 -6.10 -6.92 -2.56
CA ARG A 31 -7.53 -6.94 -2.22
C ARG A 31 -8.31 -8.08 -2.91
N PHE A 32 -7.75 -8.63 -3.98
CA PHE A 32 -8.31 -9.80 -4.63
C PHE A 32 -8.22 -11.04 -3.72
N LEU A 33 -7.06 -11.27 -3.10
CA LEU A 33 -6.82 -12.40 -2.19
C LEU A 33 -7.33 -12.12 -0.76
N HIS A 34 -7.08 -10.92 -0.24
CA HIS A 34 -7.37 -10.54 1.14
C HIS A 34 -8.64 -9.67 1.18
N LYS A 35 -9.80 -10.31 1.37
CA LYS A 35 -11.10 -9.63 1.43
C LYS A 35 -11.29 -8.86 2.73
N ASP A 36 -10.80 -9.42 3.83
CA ASP A 36 -10.84 -8.79 5.14
C ASP A 36 -9.73 -7.76 5.27
N THR A 37 -9.97 -6.76 6.13
CA THR A 37 -8.98 -5.72 6.37
C THR A 37 -8.02 -6.20 7.44
N ASP A 38 -6.80 -6.55 7.02
CA ASP A 38 -5.71 -6.85 7.94
C ASP A 38 -5.11 -5.54 8.48
N MET A 39 -5.31 -5.30 9.77
CA MET A 39 -4.84 -4.10 10.47
C MET A 39 -3.44 -4.30 11.08
N GLU A 40 -2.90 -5.52 11.07
CA GLU A 40 -1.60 -5.88 11.64
C GLU A 40 -0.49 -5.94 10.59
N CYS A 41 -0.78 -6.48 9.40
CA CYS A 41 0.19 -6.61 8.31
C CYS A 41 -0.27 -5.97 6.99
N GLY A 42 -1.53 -5.54 6.89
CA GLY A 42 -2.12 -5.03 5.64
C GLY A 42 -1.76 -3.57 5.27
N PHE A 43 -0.60 -3.08 5.70
CA PHE A 43 -0.11 -1.74 5.37
C PHE A 43 1.29 -1.80 4.78
N SER A 44 1.56 -0.90 3.83
CA SER A 44 2.84 -0.81 3.16
C SER A 44 3.68 0.36 3.62
N TRP A 45 3.07 1.33 4.30
CA TRP A 45 3.71 2.54 4.80
C TRP A 45 3.36 2.78 6.26
N SER A 46 4.36 3.20 7.04
CA SER A 46 4.19 3.62 8.43
C SER A 46 4.87 4.96 8.67
N GLY A 47 4.13 5.91 9.23
CA GLY A 47 4.72 7.20 9.60
C GLY A 47 5.77 7.02 10.69
N ASN A 48 6.97 7.54 10.44
CA ASN A 48 8.09 7.45 11.39
C ASN A 48 7.72 8.07 12.75
N PRO A 49 7.89 7.33 13.87
CA PRO A 49 7.66 7.87 15.20
C PRO A 49 8.74 8.89 15.63
N ILE A 50 9.94 8.83 15.04
CA ILE A 50 11.10 9.68 15.32
C ILE A 50 11.12 10.84 14.31
N GLY A 51 10.16 11.75 14.44
CA GLY A 51 10.52 13.14 14.22
C GLY A 51 10.80 13.75 15.59
N LYS A 52 12.07 13.81 15.97
CA LYS A 52 12.51 15.04 16.61
C LYS A 52 12.26 16.10 15.54
N SER A 53 11.22 16.91 15.71
CA SER A 53 11.30 18.25 15.14
C SER A 53 12.67 18.75 15.59
N SER A 54 13.52 19.12 14.64
CA SER A 54 14.70 19.91 14.95
C SER A 54 14.25 20.94 15.97
N ILE A 55 14.90 20.96 17.14
CA ILE A 55 14.79 22.02 18.14
C ILE A 55 14.52 23.30 17.37
N GLY A 56 13.35 23.92 17.59
CA GLY A 56 13.16 25.31 17.19
C GLY A 56 14.37 26.05 17.75
N THR A 57 15.16 26.69 16.89
CA THR A 57 16.39 27.39 17.29
C THR A 57 16.13 28.53 18.29
N ASP A 58 14.88 28.74 18.67
CA ASP A 58 14.35 29.70 19.62
C ASP A 58 14.00 29.10 21.01
N GLY A 59 14.09 27.78 21.20
CA GLY A 59 13.83 27.15 22.49
C GLY A 59 12.35 27.12 22.90
N SER A 60 11.41 27.27 21.97
CA SER A 60 9.99 27.02 22.27
C SER A 60 9.73 25.53 22.44
N ASP A 61 9.07 25.16 23.53
CA ASP A 61 8.69 23.77 23.85
C ASP A 61 7.43 23.36 23.06
N ASP A 62 7.46 23.58 21.75
CA ASP A 62 6.38 23.22 20.85
C ASP A 62 6.43 21.70 20.63
N ASN A 63 5.65 20.98 21.42
CA ASN A 63 5.36 19.55 21.27
C ASN A 63 4.66 19.28 19.92
N ILE A 64 5.39 19.41 18.81
CA ILE A 64 4.92 19.04 17.48
C ILE A 64 4.97 17.52 17.41
N THR A 65 3.85 16.89 17.76
CA THR A 65 3.60 15.51 17.35
C THR A 65 3.67 15.45 15.83
N CYS A 66 4.60 14.67 15.28
CA CYS A 66 4.67 14.46 13.84
C CYS A 66 3.30 14.01 13.34
N ARG A 67 2.75 14.72 12.33
CA ARG A 67 1.39 14.54 11.79
C ARG A 67 1.03 13.09 11.39
N TYR A 68 2.04 12.24 11.34
CA TYR A 68 2.01 10.86 10.85
C TYR A 68 2.37 9.81 11.92
N ARG A 69 2.70 10.21 13.15
CA ARG A 69 3.05 9.27 14.22
C ARG A 69 1.88 8.31 14.49
N GLY A 70 2.15 7.00 14.38
CA GLY A 70 1.14 5.95 14.58
C GLY A 70 0.13 5.79 13.42
N LYS A 71 0.26 6.57 12.34
CA LYS A 71 -0.54 6.38 11.12
C LYS A 71 0.11 5.36 10.22
N ARG A 72 -0.73 4.51 9.64
CA ARG A 72 -0.34 3.46 8.69
C ARG A 72 -1.23 3.55 7.46
N MET A 73 -0.66 3.30 6.30
CA MET A 73 -1.39 3.34 5.04
C MET A 73 -0.93 2.19 4.14
N ARG A 74 -1.84 1.73 3.29
CA ARG A 74 -1.54 0.84 2.18
C ARG A 74 -1.52 1.67 0.90
N ILE A 75 -0.33 2.05 0.45
CA ILE A 75 -0.15 2.94 -0.70
C ILE A 75 0.71 2.34 -1.81
N ASP A 76 1.19 1.11 -1.61
CA ASP A 76 1.91 0.32 -2.60
C ASP A 76 1.02 -0.81 -3.12
N TYR A 77 0.96 -0.98 -4.44
CA TYR A 77 -0.04 -1.83 -5.10
C TYR A 77 0.59 -2.64 -6.22
N PHE A 78 0.23 -3.93 -6.28
CA PHE A 78 0.27 -4.68 -7.52
C PHE A 78 -1.09 -4.62 -8.20
N ILE A 79 -1.14 -3.91 -9.32
CA ILE A 79 -2.33 -3.80 -10.15
C ILE A 79 -2.17 -4.70 -11.36
N VAL A 80 -3.00 -5.75 -11.43
CA VAL A 80 -2.96 -6.73 -12.51
C VAL A 80 -4.15 -6.55 -13.44
N SER A 81 -4.03 -6.99 -14.69
CA SER A 81 -5.20 -7.04 -15.56
C SER A 81 -6.18 -8.10 -15.08
N GLU A 82 -7.47 -7.87 -15.31
CA GLU A 82 -8.53 -8.81 -14.92
C GLU A 82 -8.32 -10.21 -15.52
N LYS A 83 -7.68 -10.30 -16.70
CA LYS A 83 -7.34 -11.57 -17.36
C LYS A 83 -6.25 -12.37 -16.65
N MET A 84 -5.45 -11.73 -15.79
CA MET A 84 -4.36 -12.38 -15.05
C MET A 84 -4.70 -12.62 -13.59
N LYS A 85 -5.88 -12.20 -13.11
CA LYS A 85 -6.26 -12.33 -11.70
C LYS A 85 -6.25 -13.78 -11.21
N ASP A 86 -6.64 -14.72 -12.08
CA ASP A 86 -6.71 -16.15 -11.75
C ASP A 86 -5.31 -16.81 -11.69
N ARG A 87 -4.27 -16.08 -12.12
CA ARG A 87 -2.87 -16.51 -11.99
C ARG A 87 -2.22 -16.01 -10.72
N ILE A 88 -2.89 -15.18 -9.91
CA ILE A 88 -2.32 -14.71 -8.65
C ILE A 88 -2.26 -15.89 -7.67
N ILE A 89 -1.04 -16.27 -7.28
CA ILE A 89 -0.80 -17.30 -6.26
C ILE A 89 -0.80 -16.66 -4.87
N SER A 90 -0.01 -15.60 -4.69
CA SER A 90 0.13 -14.90 -3.42
C SER A 90 0.39 -13.42 -3.65
N CYS A 91 -0.05 -12.58 -2.71
CA CYS A 91 0.25 -11.15 -2.71
C CYS A 91 0.38 -10.70 -1.26
N GLU A 92 1.61 -10.48 -0.81
CA GLU A 92 1.93 -10.31 0.61
C GLU A 92 2.57 -8.95 0.89
N MET A 93 2.25 -8.40 2.06
CA MET A 93 2.87 -7.20 2.59
C MET A 93 3.86 -7.59 3.67
N HIS A 94 5.11 -7.15 3.53
CA HIS A 94 6.19 -7.51 4.44
C HIS A 94 6.35 -6.47 5.55
N GLY A 95 5.29 -5.78 5.94
CA GLY A 95 5.34 -4.72 6.94
C GLY A 95 4.85 -5.19 8.30
N ARG A 96 5.71 -5.16 9.33
CA ARG A 96 5.27 -5.27 10.74
C ARG A 96 5.83 -4.12 11.58
N GLY A 97 4.94 -3.34 12.20
CA GLY A 97 5.27 -2.19 13.06
C GLY A 97 5.26 -2.56 14.56
N ILE A 98 5.72 -1.76 15.53
CA ILE A 98 6.25 -0.37 15.56
C ILE A 98 7.78 -0.30 15.68
N GLU A 99 8.47 -1.41 15.88
CA GLU A 99 9.96 -1.43 15.97
C GLU A 99 10.60 -2.32 14.89
N LEU A 100 10.00 -2.21 13.69
CA LEU A 100 10.57 -2.46 12.37
C LEU A 100 11.01 -3.90 12.07
N ASP A 101 10.05 -4.78 11.81
CA ASP A 101 10.35 -5.96 11.00
C ASP A 101 9.82 -5.71 9.58
N GLY A 102 10.74 -5.61 8.62
CA GLY A 102 10.43 -5.51 7.19
C GLY A 102 10.43 -4.12 6.54
N PHE A 103 10.64 -3.04 7.31
CA PHE A 103 10.76 -1.68 6.76
C PHE A 103 12.21 -1.28 6.41
N TYR A 104 13.21 -2.07 6.82
CA TYR A 104 14.63 -2.03 6.40
C TYR A 104 15.26 -0.63 6.17
N GLY A 105 14.90 0.37 6.98
CA GLY A 105 15.42 1.75 6.88
C GLY A 105 14.65 2.69 5.95
N SER A 106 13.57 2.23 5.33
CA SER A 106 12.54 3.02 4.64
C SER A 106 11.29 3.17 5.51
N ASP A 107 10.45 4.16 5.23
CA ASP A 107 9.09 4.27 5.78
C ASP A 107 8.06 3.41 5.02
N HIS A 108 8.51 2.75 3.94
CA HIS A 108 7.77 1.73 3.20
C HIS A 108 8.34 0.32 3.43
N CYS A 109 7.48 -0.70 3.44
CA CYS A 109 7.88 -2.11 3.43
C CYS A 109 7.78 -2.70 2.00
N PRO A 110 8.56 -3.76 1.70
CA PRO A 110 8.38 -4.51 0.47
C PRO A 110 6.98 -5.11 0.37
N VAL A 111 6.49 -5.21 -0.86
CA VAL A 111 5.28 -5.96 -1.23
C VAL A 111 5.71 -6.99 -2.27
N SER A 112 5.23 -8.23 -2.15
CA SER A 112 5.54 -9.29 -3.13
C SER A 112 4.28 -9.80 -3.81
N LEU A 113 4.41 -10.16 -5.08
CA LEU A 113 3.38 -10.82 -5.88
C LEU A 113 3.98 -12.07 -6.52
N GLU A 114 3.29 -13.19 -6.36
CA GLU A 114 3.62 -14.44 -7.05
C GLU A 114 2.53 -14.77 -8.06
N LEU A 115 2.93 -15.11 -9.28
CA LEU A 115 2.03 -15.47 -10.37
C LEU A 115 2.33 -16.89 -10.85
N SER A 116 1.29 -17.66 -11.17
CA SER A 116 1.46 -18.96 -11.80
C SER A 116 2.04 -18.80 -13.20
N VAL A 117 2.96 -19.68 -13.56
CA VAL A 117 3.45 -19.78 -14.94
C VAL A 117 2.30 -20.32 -15.79
N LYS A 118 2.12 -19.76 -16.99
CA LYS A 118 1.12 -20.26 -17.92
C LYS A 118 1.69 -21.56 -18.48
N ASP A 119 1.02 -22.68 -18.31
CA ASP A 119 1.36 -23.85 -19.10
C ASP A 119 0.99 -23.55 -20.55
N ASP A 120 1.98 -23.51 -21.45
CA ASP A 120 1.80 -23.36 -22.89
C ASP A 120 1.20 -24.64 -23.54
N ALA A 121 0.34 -25.36 -22.82
CA ALA A 121 -0.24 -26.63 -23.25
C ALA A 121 -1.42 -26.47 -24.24
N ASP A 122 -1.79 -25.25 -24.61
CA ASP A 122 -2.95 -24.97 -25.49
C ASP A 122 -2.58 -24.54 -26.92
N THR A 123 -1.31 -24.73 -27.35
CA THR A 123 -0.85 -24.41 -28.73
C THR A 123 -0.77 -25.63 -29.65
N LYS A 124 -1.32 -26.80 -29.29
CA LYS A 124 -1.38 -27.95 -30.21
C LYS A 124 -2.75 -28.59 -30.25
N GLN A 125 -3.67 -27.96 -30.99
CA GLN A 125 -4.71 -28.65 -31.74
C GLN A 125 -5.07 -27.77 -32.94
N GLY A 126 -4.37 -28.03 -34.04
CA GLY A 126 -4.60 -27.52 -35.39
C GLY A 126 -4.18 -28.59 -36.37
#